data_AF-A0A060WVY7-F1
#
_entry.id   AF-A0A060WVY7-F1
#
_cell.length_a   1.000
_cell.length_b   1.000
_cell.length_c   1.000
_cell.angle_alpha   90.00
_cell.angle_beta   90.00
_cell.angle_gamma   90.00
#
_symmetry.space_group_name_H-M   'P 1'
#
loop_
_entity.id
_entity.type
_entity.pdbx_description
1 polymer ?
#
loop_
_entity_poly.entity_id
_entity_poly.type
_entity_poly.pdbx_seq_one_letter_code
_entity_poly.pdbx_strand_id
1 'polypeptide(L)'
;MIWIVGEYAERIDNADELLESFLEGFHDESTQVQLTLLTAIVKLFLKKPSETQELVQQVLSLATQDSDNPDLRDRGYIYWRLLSTDPVTAKEVVLSEKPLISEETDLIEPTLLDELICHIGSLASVYHKPPNAFVEGSHGIHRKHLPIQHGSIDTGESPVSAGPAVPIEQAQSVIPSQGDLLGDLLNLDLGPPVNVPQVSSMQMGAVDLLGGGLDSLVSERYTTYSRKGLFISAGMVGLYM
;
A
#
# COMPACT_ATOMS: atom_id res chain seq x y z
N MET A 1 -6.98 -22.45 -2.13
CA MET A 1 -8.20 -23.06 -2.72
C MET A 1 -9.23 -22.01 -3.12
N ILE A 2 -9.66 -21.12 -2.22
CA ILE A 2 -10.70 -20.09 -2.46
C ILE A 2 -10.49 -19.29 -3.76
N TRP A 3 -9.24 -18.89 -4.05
CA TRP A 3 -8.93 -18.16 -5.29
C TRP A 3 -9.34 -18.94 -6.56
N ILE A 4 -9.05 -20.25 -6.58
CA ILE A 4 -9.39 -21.14 -7.70
C ILE A 4 -10.90 -21.23 -7.87
N VAL A 5 -11.64 -21.37 -6.76
CA VAL A 5 -13.11 -21.41 -6.78
C VAL A 5 -13.67 -20.11 -7.37
N GLY A 6 -13.21 -18.95 -6.92
CA GLY A 6 -13.66 -17.66 -7.47
C GLY A 6 -13.25 -17.42 -8.93
N GLU A 7 -12.08 -17.91 -9.34
CA GLU A 7 -11.59 -17.76 -10.72
C GLU A 7 -12.36 -18.66 -11.68
N TYR A 8 -12.61 -19.92 -11.31
CA TYR A 8 -13.28 -20.92 -12.14
C TYR A 8 -14.73 -21.20 -11.74
N ALA A 9 -15.39 -20.24 -11.06
CA ALA A 9 -16.79 -20.34 -10.61
C ALA A 9 -17.82 -20.63 -11.73
N GLU A 10 -17.47 -20.39 -13.00
CA GLU A 10 -18.31 -20.75 -14.15
C GLU A 10 -18.34 -22.26 -14.45
N ARG A 11 -17.30 -22.99 -14.01
CA ARG A 11 -17.15 -24.43 -14.25
C ARG A 11 -17.54 -25.28 -13.04
N ILE A 12 -17.61 -24.66 -11.87
CA ILE A 12 -17.90 -25.31 -10.59
C ILE A 12 -19.33 -24.94 -10.23
N ASP A 13 -20.22 -25.93 -10.24
CA ASP A 13 -21.65 -25.69 -10.01
C ASP A 13 -21.93 -25.33 -8.55
N ASN A 14 -21.33 -26.04 -7.60
CA ASN A 14 -21.47 -25.87 -6.15
C ASN A 14 -20.50 -24.83 -5.54
N ALA A 15 -20.08 -23.83 -6.32
CA ALA A 15 -19.10 -22.84 -5.87
C ALA A 15 -19.63 -21.93 -4.76
N ASP A 16 -20.92 -21.60 -4.81
CA ASP A 16 -21.67 -20.86 -3.81
C ASP A 16 -21.68 -21.57 -2.45
N GLU A 17 -22.12 -22.83 -2.38
CA GLU A 17 -22.15 -23.63 -1.15
C GLU A 17 -20.75 -23.74 -0.52
N LEU A 18 -19.72 -23.96 -1.35
CA LEU A 18 -18.35 -24.04 -0.89
C LEU A 18 -17.88 -22.73 -0.28
N LEU A 19 -18.13 -21.58 -0.93
CA LEU A 19 -17.72 -20.27 -0.41
C LEU A 19 -18.53 -19.85 0.81
N GLU A 20 -19.79 -20.27 0.91
CA GLU A 20 -20.65 -20.04 2.08
C GLU A 20 -20.07 -20.71 3.33
N SER A 21 -19.58 -21.94 3.22
CA SER A 21 -18.92 -22.62 4.35
C SER A 21 -17.69 -21.88 4.91
N PHE A 22 -16.93 -21.19 4.05
CA PHE A 22 -15.81 -20.34 4.47
C PHE A 22 -16.26 -19.01 5.07
N LEU A 23 -17.47 -18.57 4.73
CA LEU A 23 -18.04 -17.33 5.20
C LEU A 23 -18.59 -17.47 6.63
N GLU A 24 -19.08 -18.65 7.02
CA GLU A 24 -19.50 -18.93 8.41
C GLU A 24 -18.40 -18.66 9.45
N GLY A 25 -17.14 -18.95 9.10
CA GLY A 25 -15.96 -18.74 9.95
C GLY A 25 -15.16 -17.47 9.64
N PHE A 26 -15.75 -16.47 8.99
CA PHE A 26 -15.01 -15.35 8.37
C PHE A 26 -14.01 -14.63 9.30
N HIS A 27 -14.40 -14.35 10.54
CA HIS A 27 -13.57 -13.59 11.49
C HIS A 27 -12.43 -14.41 12.11
N ASP A 28 -12.55 -15.73 12.14
CA ASP A 28 -11.54 -16.64 12.70
C ASP A 28 -10.43 -16.94 11.69
N GLU A 29 -10.68 -16.63 10.41
CA GLU A 29 -9.73 -16.83 9.33
C GLU A 29 -8.67 -15.73 9.24
N SER A 30 -7.53 -16.06 8.63
CA SER A 30 -6.47 -15.07 8.39
C SER A 30 -6.92 -13.95 7.45
N THR A 31 -6.34 -12.75 7.58
CA THR A 31 -6.63 -11.61 6.70
C THR A 31 -6.47 -11.95 5.22
N GLN A 32 -5.45 -12.73 4.85
CA GLN A 32 -5.24 -13.15 3.46
C GLN A 32 -6.40 -14.00 2.95
N VAL A 33 -6.96 -14.88 3.79
CA VAL A 33 -8.14 -15.68 3.47
C VAL A 33 -9.37 -14.80 3.33
N GLN A 34 -9.62 -13.88 4.26
CA GLN A 34 -10.74 -12.93 4.22
C GLN A 34 -10.74 -12.09 2.92
N LEU A 35 -9.58 -11.52 2.55
CA LEU A 35 -9.41 -10.74 1.33
C LEU A 35 -9.66 -11.58 0.06
N THR A 36 -9.15 -12.81 0.07
CA THR A 36 -9.34 -13.74 -1.05
C THR A 36 -10.79 -14.17 -1.16
N LEU A 37 -11.48 -14.39 -0.04
CA LEU A 37 -12.89 -14.77 0.02
C LEU A 37 -13.79 -13.64 -0.47
N LEU A 38 -13.56 -12.42 0.00
CA LEU A 38 -14.25 -11.22 -0.49
C LEU A 38 -14.15 -11.13 -2.02
N THR A 39 -12.93 -11.25 -2.56
CA THR A 39 -12.72 -11.18 -4.01
C THR A 39 -13.35 -12.37 -4.74
N ALA A 40 -13.32 -13.58 -4.17
CA ALA A 40 -13.90 -14.77 -4.77
C ALA A 40 -15.43 -14.68 -4.86
N ILE A 41 -16.10 -14.22 -3.80
CA ILE A 41 -17.56 -14.04 -3.78
C ILE A 41 -17.97 -12.93 -4.76
N VAL A 42 -17.23 -11.82 -4.84
CA VAL A 42 -17.50 -10.78 -5.85
C VAL A 42 -17.36 -11.33 -7.27
N LYS A 43 -16.33 -12.13 -7.55
CA LYS A 43 -16.16 -12.79 -8.86
C LYS A 43 -17.28 -13.78 -9.16
N LEU A 44 -17.73 -14.54 -8.16
CA LEU A 44 -18.86 -15.46 -8.26
C LEU A 44 -20.15 -14.69 -8.59
N PHE A 45 -20.42 -13.57 -7.91
CA PHE A 45 -21.58 -12.72 -8.17
C PHE A 45 -21.60 -12.14 -9.58
N LEU A 46 -20.45 -11.68 -10.09
CA LEU A 46 -20.34 -11.18 -11.46
C LEU A 46 -20.54 -12.25 -12.54
N LYS A 47 -20.47 -13.54 -12.18
CA LYS A 47 -20.71 -14.69 -13.07
C LYS A 47 -22.13 -15.25 -12.94
N LYS A 48 -22.63 -15.40 -11.71
CA LYS A 48 -23.93 -16.01 -11.37
C LYS A 48 -24.74 -15.07 -10.45
N PRO A 49 -25.23 -13.91 -10.93
CA PRO A 49 -25.84 -12.90 -10.06
C PRO A 49 -27.18 -13.33 -9.43
N SER A 50 -27.89 -14.30 -10.02
CA SER A 50 -29.20 -14.76 -9.55
C SER A 50 -29.16 -15.55 -8.24
N GLU A 51 -28.11 -16.35 -8.04
CA GLU A 51 -28.02 -17.31 -6.92
C GLU A 51 -27.17 -16.78 -5.76
N THR A 52 -26.39 -15.73 -6.00
CA THR A 52 -25.28 -15.34 -5.11
C THR A 52 -25.43 -13.93 -4.53
N GLN A 53 -26.62 -13.35 -4.71
CA GLN A 53 -26.96 -12.01 -4.25
C GLN A 53 -26.96 -11.89 -2.72
N GLU A 54 -27.42 -12.91 -2.00
CA GLU A 54 -27.40 -12.91 -0.52
C GLU A 54 -25.96 -13.04 -0.01
N LEU A 55 -25.18 -13.96 -0.59
CA LEU A 55 -23.80 -14.21 -0.22
C LEU A 55 -22.90 -12.97 -0.39
N VAL A 56 -23.06 -12.23 -1.49
CA VAL A 56 -22.28 -10.99 -1.72
C VAL A 56 -22.66 -9.88 -0.75
N GLN A 57 -23.93 -9.76 -0.36
CA GLN A 57 -24.35 -8.78 0.64
C GLN A 57 -23.78 -9.13 2.01
N GLN A 58 -23.80 -10.41 2.38
CA GLN A 58 -23.29 -10.87 3.66
C GLN A 58 -21.77 -10.62 3.78
N VAL A 59 -20.98 -11.00 2.77
CA VAL A 59 -19.52 -10.79 2.81
C VAL A 59 -19.16 -9.30 2.84
N LEU A 60 -19.91 -8.45 2.11
CA LEU A 60 -19.69 -7.01 2.13
C LEU A 60 -20.06 -6.40 3.48
N SER A 61 -21.12 -6.88 4.13
CA SER A 61 -21.48 -6.45 5.50
C SER A 61 -20.37 -6.81 6.49
N LEU A 62 -19.94 -8.08 6.50
CA LEU A 62 -18.87 -8.55 7.37
C LEU A 62 -17.56 -7.78 7.14
N ALA A 63 -17.21 -7.52 5.88
CA ALA A 63 -15.99 -6.78 5.53
C ALA A 63 -16.05 -5.28 5.88
N THR A 64 -17.23 -4.65 5.86
CA THR A 64 -17.34 -3.18 6.02
C THR A 64 -17.81 -2.73 7.41
N GLN A 65 -18.64 -3.53 8.07
CA GLN A 65 -19.23 -3.21 9.37
C GLN A 65 -18.52 -3.90 10.52
N ASP A 66 -18.23 -5.19 10.36
CA ASP A 66 -17.75 -6.06 11.45
C ASP A 66 -16.23 -6.27 11.43
N SER A 67 -15.52 -5.75 10.42
CA SER A 67 -14.07 -5.88 10.31
C SER A 67 -13.31 -4.64 10.83
N ASP A 68 -12.34 -4.90 11.69
CA ASP A 68 -11.38 -3.91 12.18
C ASP A 68 -10.18 -3.70 11.23
N ASN A 69 -10.04 -4.53 10.19
CA ASN A 69 -8.92 -4.44 9.26
C ASN A 69 -9.15 -3.34 8.21
N PRO A 70 -8.32 -2.28 8.15
CA PRO A 70 -8.54 -1.16 7.24
C PRO A 70 -8.41 -1.54 5.76
N ASP A 71 -7.51 -2.47 5.39
CA ASP A 71 -7.34 -2.93 4.01
C ASP A 71 -8.56 -3.72 3.53
N LEU A 72 -9.06 -4.64 4.36
CA LEU A 72 -10.27 -5.41 4.06
C LEU A 72 -11.49 -4.49 3.93
N ARG A 73 -11.61 -3.50 4.81
CA ARG A 73 -12.70 -2.52 4.80
C ARG A 73 -12.68 -1.65 3.55
N ASP A 74 -11.50 -1.15 3.16
CA ASP A 74 -11.36 -0.33 1.96
C ASP A 74 -11.72 -1.12 0.70
N ARG A 75 -11.17 -2.34 0.55
CA ARG A 75 -11.52 -3.22 -0.58
C ARG A 75 -12.99 -3.59 -0.60
N GLY A 76 -13.60 -3.80 0.57
CA GLY A 76 -15.05 -4.01 0.71
C GLY A 76 -15.86 -2.83 0.16
N TYR A 77 -15.51 -1.59 0.54
CA TYR A 77 -16.17 -0.40 0.03
C TYR A 77 -15.94 -0.16 -1.46
N ILE A 78 -14.74 -0.44 -1.97
CA ILE A 78 -14.44 -0.35 -3.40
C ILE A 78 -15.35 -1.30 -4.18
N TYR A 79 -15.43 -2.58 -3.77
CA TYR A 79 -16.32 -3.54 -4.42
C TYR A 79 -17.80 -3.15 -4.28
N TRP A 80 -18.24 -2.69 -3.11
CA TRP A 80 -19.60 -2.21 -2.91
C TRP A 80 -19.93 -1.11 -3.91
N ARG A 81 -19.11 -0.04 -3.96
CA ARG A 81 -19.34 1.09 -4.85
C ARG A 81 -19.33 0.66 -6.32
N LEU A 82 -18.40 -0.21 -6.69
CA LEU A 82 -18.30 -0.72 -8.06
C LEU A 82 -19.56 -1.48 -8.47
N LEU A 83 -20.01 -2.43 -7.64
CA LEU A 83 -21.21 -3.24 -7.87
C LEU A 83 -22.51 -2.42 -7.84
N SER A 84 -22.57 -1.38 -6.99
CA SER A 84 -23.75 -0.52 -6.87
C SER A 84 -23.82 0.58 -7.94
N THR A 85 -22.70 0.93 -8.55
CA THR A 85 -22.65 1.96 -9.60
C THR A 85 -22.97 1.36 -10.96
N ASP A 86 -22.22 0.32 -11.37
CA ASP A 86 -22.46 -0.35 -12.64
C ASP A 86 -21.90 -1.79 -12.63
N PRO A 87 -22.76 -2.82 -12.70
CA PRO A 87 -22.32 -4.21 -12.75
C PRO A 87 -21.61 -4.57 -14.07
N VAL A 88 -21.86 -3.84 -15.17
CA VAL A 88 -21.21 -4.12 -16.46
C VAL A 88 -19.74 -3.69 -16.40
N THR A 89 -19.47 -2.45 -16.01
CA THR A 89 -18.10 -1.97 -15.74
C THR A 89 -17.40 -2.82 -14.68
N ALA A 90 -18.11 -3.22 -13.62
CA ALA A 90 -17.55 -4.09 -12.59
C ALA A 90 -17.00 -5.40 -13.18
N LYS A 91 -17.72 -5.99 -14.13
CA LYS A 91 -17.31 -7.21 -14.82
C LYS A 91 -16.04 -7.00 -15.64
N GLU A 92 -15.95 -5.91 -16.39
CA GLU A 92 -14.76 -5.58 -17.19
C GLU A 92 -13.53 -5.34 -16.32
N VAL A 93 -13.68 -4.65 -15.19
CA VAL A 93 -12.58 -4.34 -14.28
C VAL A 93 -12.11 -5.60 -13.54
N VAL A 94 -13.03 -6.31 -12.89
CA VAL A 94 -12.70 -7.41 -11.96
C VAL A 94 -12.39 -8.72 -12.70
N LEU A 95 -13.05 -8.99 -13.82
CA LEU A 95 -12.83 -10.20 -14.63
C LEU A 95 -11.92 -9.94 -15.84
N SER A 96 -11.17 -8.84 -15.83
CA SER A 96 -10.14 -8.56 -16.84
C SER A 96 -9.13 -9.70 -16.97
N GLU A 97 -8.57 -9.83 -18.18
CA GLU A 97 -7.48 -10.75 -18.45
C GLU A 97 -6.23 -10.29 -17.70
N LYS A 98 -5.69 -11.17 -16.87
CA LYS A 98 -4.48 -10.87 -16.10
C LYS A 98 -3.28 -11.20 -16.98
N PRO A 99 -2.25 -10.33 -17.02
CA PRO A 99 -1.03 -10.66 -17.75
C PRO A 99 -0.40 -11.93 -17.18
N LEU A 100 0.32 -12.66 -18.03
CA LEU A 100 1.05 -13.85 -17.63
C LEU A 100 2.10 -13.48 -16.57
N ILE A 101 2.11 -14.25 -15.48
CA ILE A 101 3.10 -14.09 -14.42
C ILE A 101 4.45 -14.54 -14.98
N SER A 102 5.47 -13.69 -14.88
CA SER A 102 6.85 -14.08 -15.18
C SER A 102 7.43 -14.81 -13.97
N GLU A 103 8.08 -15.95 -14.19
CA GLU A 103 8.69 -16.76 -13.14
C GLU A 103 10.06 -16.18 -12.76
N GLU A 104 10.10 -15.26 -11.79
CA GLU A 104 11.36 -14.70 -11.24
C GLU A 104 11.74 -15.31 -9.88
N THR A 105 11.03 -16.34 -9.41
CA THR A 105 11.07 -16.77 -8.00
C THR A 105 12.43 -17.28 -7.52
N ASP A 106 13.31 -17.69 -8.43
CA ASP A 106 14.62 -18.27 -8.11
C ASP A 106 15.80 -17.40 -8.59
N LEU A 107 15.53 -16.23 -9.18
CA LEU A 107 16.58 -15.32 -9.62
C LEU A 107 17.12 -14.55 -8.43
N ILE A 108 18.40 -14.80 -8.14
CA ILE A 108 19.18 -13.95 -7.24
C ILE A 108 19.40 -12.62 -7.95
N GLU A 109 19.14 -11.53 -7.25
CA GLU A 109 19.37 -10.18 -7.75
C GLU A 109 20.85 -10.05 -8.22
N PRO A 110 21.12 -9.52 -9.42
CA PRO A 110 22.46 -9.54 -10.01
C PRO A 110 23.56 -8.92 -9.13
N THR A 111 23.27 -7.83 -8.41
CA THR A 111 24.27 -7.21 -7.52
C THR A 111 24.59 -8.07 -6.30
N LEU A 112 23.58 -8.74 -5.72
CA LEU A 112 23.78 -9.72 -4.66
C LEU A 112 24.55 -10.95 -5.19
N LEU A 113 24.30 -11.37 -6.42
CA LEU A 113 25.02 -12.48 -7.03
C LEU A 113 26.52 -12.17 -7.17
N ASP A 114 26.87 -10.97 -7.68
CA ASP A 114 28.26 -10.52 -7.80
C ASP A 114 28.98 -10.47 -6.44
N GLU A 115 28.28 -10.03 -5.40
CA GLU A 115 28.79 -10.04 -4.02
C GLU A 115 29.00 -11.48 -3.51
N LEU A 116 28.04 -12.38 -3.75
CA LEU A 116 28.14 -13.78 -3.33
C LEU A 116 29.25 -14.53 -4.08
N ILE A 117 29.53 -14.17 -5.35
CA ILE A 117 30.68 -14.70 -6.11
C ILE A 117 31.99 -14.36 -5.40
N CYS A 118 32.11 -13.16 -4.81
CA CYS A 118 33.28 -12.77 -4.03
C CYS A 118 33.43 -13.56 -2.71
N HIS A 119 32.37 -14.25 -2.27
CA HIS A 119 32.30 -14.99 -1.02
C HIS A 119 32.07 -16.49 -1.21
N ILE A 120 32.39 -17.04 -2.38
CA ILE A 120 32.37 -18.49 -2.62
C ILE A 120 33.30 -19.20 -1.62
N GLY A 121 32.79 -20.25 -0.97
CA GLY A 121 33.51 -20.97 0.09
C GLY A 121 33.30 -20.40 1.50
N SER A 122 32.47 -19.35 1.65
CA SER A 122 31.98 -18.82 2.93
C SER A 122 30.54 -19.27 3.23
N LEU A 123 30.12 -19.17 4.49
CA LEU A 123 28.72 -19.35 4.90
C LEU A 123 27.76 -18.43 4.13
N ALA A 124 28.20 -17.24 3.70
CA ALA A 124 27.42 -16.32 2.86
C ALA A 124 26.91 -17.01 1.57
N SER A 125 27.80 -17.75 0.90
CA SER A 125 27.46 -18.50 -0.31
C SER A 125 26.55 -19.71 -0.07
N VAL A 126 26.53 -20.27 1.15
CA VAL A 126 25.64 -21.40 1.51
C VAL A 126 24.24 -20.93 1.85
N TYR A 127 24.10 -19.78 2.50
CA TYR A 127 22.82 -19.22 2.92
C TYR A 127 22.18 -18.28 1.88
N HIS A 128 22.88 -17.98 0.78
CA HIS A 128 22.49 -16.98 -0.23
C HIS A 128 22.12 -15.62 0.41
N LYS A 129 22.90 -15.23 1.43
CA LYS A 129 22.73 -13.97 2.14
C LYS A 129 24.07 -13.23 2.17
N PRO A 130 24.04 -11.89 2.06
CA PRO A 130 25.25 -11.09 2.16
C PRO A 130 25.88 -11.24 3.56
N PRO A 131 27.21 -11.10 3.69
CA PRO A 131 27.91 -11.32 4.97
C PRO A 131 27.44 -10.43 6.13
N ASN A 132 26.92 -9.23 5.81
CA ASN A 132 26.34 -8.29 6.78
C ASN A 132 25.06 -8.83 7.45
N ALA A 133 24.35 -9.78 6.83
CA ALA A 133 23.17 -10.42 7.39
C ALA A 133 23.50 -11.35 8.58
N PHE A 134 24.76 -11.71 8.78
CA PHE A 134 25.17 -12.58 9.89
C PHE A 134 25.65 -11.80 11.13
N VAL A 135 25.85 -10.48 11.01
CA VAL A 135 26.40 -9.67 12.11
C VAL A 135 25.60 -8.37 12.25
N GLU A 136 24.50 -8.43 13.00
CA GLU A 136 23.81 -7.23 13.45
C GLU A 136 24.68 -6.48 14.46
N GLY A 137 25.22 -5.32 14.06
CA GLY A 137 25.90 -4.39 14.96
C GLY A 137 27.38 -4.10 14.70
N SER A 138 28.00 -4.59 13.62
CA SER A 138 29.40 -4.25 13.30
C SER A 138 29.55 -3.00 12.42
N HIS A 139 28.91 -1.89 12.80
CA HIS A 139 29.40 -0.57 12.38
C HIS A 139 30.72 -0.29 13.10
N GLY A 140 31.84 -0.90 12.65
CA GLY A 140 33.12 -0.65 13.32
C GLY A 140 34.34 -1.45 12.92
N ILE A 141 34.28 -2.40 11.97
CA ILE A 141 35.52 -3.06 11.53
C ILE A 141 36.12 -2.25 10.39
N HIS A 142 36.96 -1.31 10.77
CA HIS A 142 37.91 -0.62 9.90
C HIS A 142 38.52 -1.61 8.91
N ARG A 143 38.19 -1.43 7.63
CA ARG A 143 38.81 -2.14 6.50
C ARG A 143 40.29 -1.79 6.51
N LYS A 144 41.14 -2.67 7.08
CA LYS A 144 42.58 -2.60 6.84
C LYS A 144 42.80 -2.99 5.38
N HIS A 145 42.92 -1.95 4.55
CA HIS A 145 43.35 -2.02 3.17
C HIS A 145 44.63 -2.86 3.08
N LEU A 146 44.58 -4.01 2.38
CA LEU A 146 45.78 -4.77 2.04
C LEU A 146 46.60 -3.99 1.00
N PRO A 147 47.91 -3.80 1.18
CA PRO A 147 48.74 -3.14 0.19
C PRO A 147 48.92 -4.04 -1.04
N ILE A 148 48.70 -3.45 -2.22
CA ILE A 148 49.09 -3.99 -3.51
C ILE A 148 50.62 -4.05 -3.56
N GLN A 149 51.18 -5.25 -3.55
CA GLN A 149 52.61 -5.48 -3.69
C GLN A 149 52.94 -5.45 -5.19
N HIS A 150 53.30 -4.27 -5.70
CA HIS A 150 53.87 -4.13 -7.03
C HIS A 150 55.33 -4.61 -6.97
N GLY A 151 55.64 -5.71 -7.66
CA GLY A 151 57.00 -6.22 -7.79
C GLY A 151 57.88 -5.19 -8.53
N SER A 152 58.89 -4.67 -7.85
CA SER A 152 59.96 -3.87 -8.46
C SER A 152 61.27 -4.62 -8.30
N ILE A 153 61.79 -5.09 -9.43
CA ILE A 153 63.13 -5.63 -9.59
C ILE A 153 64.05 -4.41 -9.67
N ASP A 154 64.85 -4.17 -8.64
CA ASP A 154 65.85 -3.10 -8.62
C ASP A 154 67.22 -3.68 -8.96
N THR A 155 67.74 -3.33 -10.14
CA THR A 155 69.14 -3.55 -10.52
C THR A 155 69.73 -2.15 -10.70
N GLY A 156 70.51 -1.70 -9.72
CA GLY A 156 71.20 -0.42 -9.77
C GLY A 156 72.42 -0.48 -10.69
N GLU A 157 72.63 0.56 -11.51
CA GLU A 157 73.76 1.50 -11.42
C GLU A 157 73.98 2.28 -12.75
N SER A 158 74.05 3.61 -12.64
CA SER A 158 74.23 4.67 -13.68
C SER A 158 75.63 4.65 -14.35
N PRO A 159 76.10 5.58 -15.27
CA PRO A 159 75.59 6.93 -15.64
C PRO A 159 75.83 7.42 -17.12
N VAL A 160 75.57 8.73 -17.33
CA VAL A 160 76.17 9.74 -18.28
C VAL A 160 75.38 10.33 -19.49
N SER A 161 75.05 11.63 -19.34
CA SER A 161 75.21 12.80 -20.24
C SER A 161 74.54 12.90 -21.64
N ALA A 162 73.68 13.93 -21.83
CA ALA A 162 73.85 15.09 -22.75
C ALA A 162 72.54 15.63 -23.41
N GLY A 163 72.25 16.93 -23.23
CA GLY A 163 71.66 17.84 -24.26
C GLY A 163 70.11 17.99 -24.39
N PRO A 164 69.60 19.10 -24.98
CA PRO A 164 68.39 19.83 -24.51
C PRO A 164 67.22 20.00 -25.52
N ALA A 165 66.15 20.74 -25.10
CA ALA A 165 65.00 21.33 -25.86
C ALA A 165 63.75 20.42 -26.02
N VAL A 166 62.46 20.81 -25.94
CA VAL A 166 61.66 22.07 -25.93
C VAL A 166 60.23 21.74 -25.41
N PRO A 167 59.39 22.73 -25.03
CA PRO A 167 58.06 22.55 -24.40
C PRO A 167 56.91 22.58 -25.42
N ILE A 168 55.81 21.85 -25.16
CA ILE A 168 54.51 22.06 -25.84
C ILE A 168 53.38 22.04 -24.82
N GLU A 169 52.47 22.99 -25.04
CA GLU A 169 51.42 23.55 -24.20
C GLU A 169 50.02 23.04 -24.61
N GLN A 170 49.04 23.21 -23.70
CA GLN A 170 47.58 23.38 -23.90
C GLN A 170 46.66 22.19 -24.30
N ALA A 171 45.68 21.89 -23.42
CA ALA A 171 44.30 22.38 -23.57
C ALA A 171 43.46 22.19 -22.28
N GLN A 172 42.75 23.25 -21.88
CA GLN A 172 41.84 23.34 -20.74
C GLN A 172 40.43 22.85 -21.10
N SER A 173 39.73 22.20 -20.16
CA SER A 173 38.26 22.24 -20.09
C SER A 173 37.80 22.28 -18.63
N VAL A 174 37.14 23.38 -18.29
CA VAL A 174 36.63 23.81 -16.98
C VAL A 174 35.33 23.08 -16.66
N ILE A 175 35.28 22.29 -15.57
CA ILE A 175 34.02 21.89 -14.90
C ILE A 175 34.28 21.78 -13.37
N PRO A 176 33.54 22.49 -12.50
CA PRO A 176 33.78 22.55 -11.06
C PRO A 176 33.25 21.33 -10.30
N SER A 177 33.91 21.03 -9.18
CA SER A 177 33.63 19.94 -8.24
C SER A 177 32.29 20.12 -7.51
N GLN A 178 31.46 19.07 -7.44
CA GLN A 178 30.10 19.06 -6.86
C GLN A 178 30.05 19.20 -5.31
N GLY A 179 31.07 19.76 -4.67
CA GLY A 179 31.17 19.88 -3.21
C GLY A 179 30.48 21.10 -2.61
N ASP A 180 30.21 22.15 -3.40
CA ASP A 180 29.76 23.45 -2.86
C ASP A 180 28.23 23.65 -2.86
N LEU A 181 27.46 22.75 -3.47
CA LEU A 181 26.00 22.93 -3.62
C LEU A 181 25.19 22.49 -2.38
N LEU A 182 25.79 21.70 -1.49
CA LEU A 182 25.13 21.23 -0.26
C LEU A 182 25.32 22.18 0.93
N GLY A 183 26.28 23.10 0.86
CA GLY A 183 26.51 24.12 1.89
C GLY A 183 25.48 25.25 1.87
N ASP A 184 24.93 25.55 0.69
CA ASP A 184 24.04 26.71 0.48
C ASP A 184 22.56 26.42 0.84
N LEU A 185 22.18 25.14 0.98
CA LEU A 185 20.82 24.72 1.34
C LEU A 185 20.59 24.59 2.86
N LEU A 186 21.65 24.62 3.67
CA LEU A 186 21.57 24.51 5.13
C LEU A 186 21.58 25.86 5.84
N ASN A 187 21.62 26.97 5.08
CA ASN A 187 21.60 28.34 5.62
C ASN A 187 20.24 29.05 5.43
N LEU A 188 19.17 28.29 5.17
CA LEU A 188 17.78 28.75 5.28
C LEU A 188 17.22 28.41 6.67
N ASP A 189 17.89 28.93 7.69
CA ASP A 189 17.31 29.17 9.01
C ASP A 189 16.88 30.63 9.06
N LEU A 190 15.63 30.92 9.48
CA LEU A 190 15.14 32.18 10.08
C LEU A 190 13.58 32.23 10.17
N GLY A 191 13.04 31.74 11.30
CA GLY A 191 12.07 32.48 12.15
C GLY A 191 10.57 32.61 11.78
N PRO A 192 9.63 32.40 12.74
CA PRO A 192 8.30 33.03 12.78
C PRO A 192 8.37 34.41 13.50
N PRO A 193 7.35 35.30 13.52
CA PRO A 193 5.91 35.03 13.38
C PRO A 193 5.13 35.97 12.44
N VAL A 194 4.00 35.47 11.91
CA VAL A 194 2.97 36.30 11.27
C VAL A 194 1.75 36.42 12.19
N ASN A 195 1.52 37.67 12.55
CA ASN A 195 0.37 38.34 13.15
C ASN A 195 -1.01 37.64 12.98
N VAL A 196 -1.62 37.25 14.10
CA VAL A 196 -3.01 36.74 14.20
C VAL A 196 -3.92 37.90 14.64
N PRO A 197 -5.08 38.17 14.00
CA PRO A 197 -6.03 39.15 14.51
C PRO A 197 -6.67 38.67 15.82
N GLN A 198 -6.61 39.56 16.80
CA GLN A 198 -7.07 39.42 18.16
C GLN A 198 -8.61 39.38 18.25
N VAL A 199 -9.12 38.49 19.11
CA VAL A 199 -10.52 38.39 19.49
C VAL A 199 -10.90 39.62 20.34
N SER A 200 -11.87 40.41 19.90
CA SER A 200 -12.46 41.48 20.71
C SER A 200 -13.70 40.98 21.43
N SER A 201 -13.60 40.97 22.76
CA SER A 201 -14.71 41.00 23.70
C SER A 201 -15.47 42.33 23.58
N MET A 202 -16.78 42.29 23.30
CA MET A 202 -17.70 43.36 23.68
C MET A 202 -19.02 42.78 24.19
N GLN A 203 -19.29 43.15 25.43
CA GLN A 203 -20.47 42.94 26.23
C GLN A 203 -21.56 43.97 25.85
N MET A 204 -22.81 43.62 26.16
CA MET A 204 -23.96 44.49 26.50
C MET A 204 -25.05 44.78 25.44
N GLY A 205 -26.30 44.54 25.90
CA GLY A 205 -27.59 44.81 25.24
C GLY A 205 -28.51 43.59 25.43
N ALA A 206 -29.09 43.30 26.60
CA ALA A 206 -30.18 43.99 27.31
C ALA A 206 -31.46 44.16 26.47
N VAL A 207 -32.56 43.62 27.04
CA VAL A 207 -34.02 43.81 26.74
C VAL A 207 -34.54 43.10 25.47
N ASP A 208 -35.69 42.44 25.38
CA ASP A 208 -36.93 42.37 26.17
C ASP A 208 -37.67 41.07 25.68
N LEU A 209 -38.06 40.12 26.53
CA LEU A 209 -39.35 40.00 27.24
C LEU A 209 -40.61 39.97 26.34
N LEU A 210 -41.35 38.86 26.44
CA LEU A 210 -42.82 38.69 26.38
C LEU A 210 -43.35 37.65 25.36
N GLY A 211 -44.06 36.67 25.92
CA GLY A 211 -45.01 35.77 25.25
C GLY A 211 -44.58 34.31 25.31
N GLY A 212 -44.83 33.55 26.38
CA GLY A 212 -46.13 33.29 27.01
C GLY A 212 -46.49 31.81 26.75
N GLY A 213 -46.35 30.94 27.75
CA GLY A 213 -47.49 30.22 28.34
C GLY A 213 -47.78 28.89 27.61
N LEU A 214 -47.36 27.73 28.13
CA LEU A 214 -48.10 26.89 29.08
C LEU A 214 -49.52 26.53 28.61
N ASP A 215 -49.66 25.34 28.01
CA ASP A 215 -50.80 24.39 28.04
C ASP A 215 -50.58 23.40 26.87
N SER A 216 -50.79 22.09 26.92
CA SER A 216 -51.48 21.24 27.86
C SER A 216 -50.97 19.81 27.62
N LEU A 217 -50.46 19.16 28.66
CA LEU A 217 -50.23 17.72 28.72
C LEU A 217 -51.51 17.06 29.25
N VAL A 218 -51.83 15.88 28.71
CA VAL A 218 -52.78 14.87 29.23
C VAL A 218 -54.26 15.08 28.90
N SER A 219 -54.73 14.36 27.88
CA SER A 219 -55.81 13.35 28.02
C SER A 219 -55.93 12.58 26.69
N GLU A 220 -55.37 11.38 26.59
CA GLU A 220 -56.03 10.09 26.87
C GLU A 220 -56.75 9.53 25.62
N ARG A 221 -56.07 8.55 25.00
CA ARG A 221 -56.57 7.33 24.32
C ARG A 221 -57.77 7.42 23.38
N TYR A 222 -57.57 6.96 22.13
CA TYR A 222 -58.18 5.73 21.59
C TYR A 222 -57.52 5.36 20.24
N THR A 223 -56.99 4.13 20.20
CA THR A 223 -56.89 3.15 19.10
C THR A 223 -57.11 3.60 17.63
N THR A 224 -56.15 3.31 16.74
CA THR A 224 -56.22 2.29 15.65
C THR A 224 -55.27 2.58 14.47
N TYR A 225 -54.65 1.50 13.98
CA TYR A 225 -54.20 1.25 12.60
C TYR A 225 -53.10 2.12 11.93
N SER A 226 -52.03 1.40 11.54
CA SER A 226 -51.36 1.49 10.24
C SER A 226 -50.17 2.45 10.05
N ARG A 227 -49.05 1.82 9.65
CA ARG A 227 -48.03 2.27 8.68
C ARG A 227 -46.84 3.16 9.14
N LYS A 228 -45.65 2.58 8.84
CA LYS A 228 -44.36 3.16 8.42
C LYS A 228 -43.40 3.63 9.53
N GLY A 229 -42.07 3.50 9.41
CA GLY A 229 -41.20 3.14 8.27
C GLY A 229 -40.16 2.08 8.66
N LEU A 230 -39.75 1.14 7.81
CA LEU A 230 -39.26 1.26 6.42
C LEU A 230 -37.99 2.13 6.34
N PHE A 231 -36.86 1.53 6.74
CA PHE A 231 -35.52 2.06 6.49
C PHE A 231 -34.57 0.98 5.96
N ILE A 232 -35.05 0.05 5.14
CA ILE A 232 -34.18 -0.85 4.37
C ILE A 232 -34.89 -1.22 3.07
N SER A 233 -34.91 -0.33 2.07
CA SER A 233 -35.14 -0.70 0.65
C SER A 233 -35.11 0.56 -0.22
N ALA A 234 -33.92 1.01 -0.63
CA ALA A 234 -33.80 2.04 -1.68
C ALA A 234 -32.55 1.92 -2.55
N GLY A 235 -31.76 0.84 -2.44
CA GLY A 235 -30.55 0.65 -3.26
C GLY A 235 -30.63 -0.46 -4.30
N MET A 236 -31.57 -1.40 -4.18
CA MET A 236 -31.46 -2.69 -4.89
C MET A 236 -32.79 -3.18 -5.48
N VAL A 237 -33.62 -2.26 -5.98
CA VAL A 237 -34.83 -2.61 -6.77
C VAL A 237 -34.83 -1.90 -8.13
N GLY A 238 -33.76 -1.20 -8.49
CA GLY A 238 -33.67 -0.43 -9.73
C GLY A 238 -33.14 -1.18 -10.96
N LEU A 239 -32.82 -2.47 -10.85
CA LEU A 239 -32.10 -3.17 -11.92
C LEU A 239 -32.79 -4.46 -12.39
N TYR A 240 -34.11 -4.47 -12.54
CA TYR A 240 -34.82 -5.44 -13.38
C TYR A 240 -36.16 -4.83 -13.84
N MET A 241 -36.11 -3.96 -14.84
CA MET A 241 -37.12 -3.83 -15.91
C MET A 241 -36.44 -3.25 -17.16
#